data_AF-A0A484Q2F6-F1
#
_entry.id   AF-A0A484Q2F6-F1
#
_cell.length_a   1.000
_cell.length_b   1.000
_cell.length_c   1.000
_cell.angle_alpha   90.00
_cell.angle_beta   90.00
_cell.angle_gamma   90.00
#
_symmetry.space_group_name_H-M   'P 1'
#
loop_
_entity.id
_entity.type
_entity.pdbx_description
1 polymer ?
#
loop_
_entity_poly.entity_id
_entity_poly.type
_entity_poly.pdbx_seq_one_letter_code
_entity_poly.pdbx_strand_id
1 'polypeptide(L)'
;MTIRIEIEAVTGEQARAEAFALVGIHVSQEIPGTLLQSDPPVSIPAEIRRQQGGLPAGFGAPLQGGIYVGPHWEDGKLVHLIASTEDLGEQDWENAKKAASEYRGGDRSDWFLPTREQLEIVRIYAQASFEKGYHWSATPCGSDFAWVVYFEFGFVDTYFRYDEFRVRPFRRFIA
;
A
#
# COMPACT_ATOMS: atom_id res chain seq x y z
N MET A 1 -25.07 -1.98 -40.30
CA MET A 1 -23.69 -1.59 -39.97
C MET A 1 -22.82 -2.81 -40.17
N THR A 2 -21.95 -2.79 -41.16
CA THR A 2 -21.17 -3.96 -41.58
C THR A 2 -19.70 -3.66 -41.32
N ILE A 3 -19.10 -4.40 -40.39
CA ILE A 3 -17.67 -4.29 -40.07
C ILE A 3 -16.95 -5.30 -40.96
N ARG A 4 -15.94 -4.84 -41.71
CA ARG A 4 -15.08 -5.70 -42.52
C ARG A 4 -13.77 -5.88 -41.77
N ILE A 5 -13.39 -7.13 -41.52
CA ILE A 5 -12.15 -7.52 -40.83
C ILE A 5 -11.24 -8.12 -41.88
N GLU A 6 -10.09 -7.50 -42.13
CA GLU A 6 -9.03 -8.09 -42.95
C GLU A 6 -7.98 -8.71 -42.02
N ILE A 7 -7.64 -9.97 -42.28
CA ILE A 7 -6.68 -10.76 -41.50
C ILE A 7 -5.49 -11.04 -42.42
N GLU A 8 -4.35 -10.42 -42.16
CA GLU A 8 -3.10 -10.80 -42.82
C GLU A 8 -2.36 -11.86 -42.01
N ALA A 9 -2.14 -13.03 -42.62
CA ALA A 9 -1.33 -14.09 -42.05
C ALA A 9 0.15 -13.82 -42.31
N VAL A 10 0.95 -13.64 -41.27
CA VAL A 10 2.40 -13.56 -41.38
C VAL A 10 2.94 -14.96 -41.67
N THR A 11 3.27 -15.24 -42.93
CA THR A 11 3.98 -16.46 -43.34
C THR A 11 5.47 -16.34 -43.04
N GLY A 12 6.03 -17.43 -42.54
CA GLY A 12 7.24 -17.42 -41.73
C GLY A 12 8.56 -17.47 -42.46
N GLU A 13 9.57 -16.89 -41.82
CA GLU A 13 10.95 -17.38 -41.77
C GLU A 13 11.72 -16.79 -40.57
N GLN A 14 11.06 -16.65 -39.41
CA GLN A 14 11.72 -16.17 -38.17
C GLN A 14 11.25 -16.90 -36.91
N ALA A 15 10.61 -18.06 -37.07
CA ALA A 15 10.11 -18.87 -35.97
C ALA A 15 11.13 -19.93 -35.53
N ARG A 16 12.09 -19.56 -34.67
CA ARG A 16 12.76 -20.52 -33.78
C ARG A 16 13.17 -19.87 -32.46
N ALA A 17 12.18 -19.70 -31.58
CA ALA A 17 12.15 -20.23 -30.21
C ALA A 17 11.08 -19.48 -29.42
N GLU A 18 10.11 -20.26 -28.93
CA GLU A 18 9.13 -19.91 -27.89
C GLU A 18 7.95 -19.02 -28.32
N ALA A 19 6.84 -19.73 -28.50
CA ALA A 19 5.53 -19.28 -28.90
C ALA A 19 4.87 -18.34 -27.87
N PHE A 20 4.57 -17.12 -28.31
CA PHE A 20 3.34 -16.40 -27.96
C PHE A 20 3.00 -15.48 -29.13
N ALA A 21 2.07 -15.91 -29.99
CA ALA A 21 1.55 -15.08 -31.07
C ALA A 21 0.68 -13.98 -30.44
N LEU A 22 1.24 -12.77 -30.27
CA LEU A 22 0.43 -11.58 -30.04
C LEU A 22 -0.26 -11.21 -31.36
N VAL A 23 -1.56 -11.47 -31.47
CA VAL A 23 -2.41 -10.83 -32.46
C VAL A 23 -2.55 -9.36 -32.03
N GLY A 24 -1.73 -8.49 -32.62
CA GLY A 24 -1.88 -7.05 -32.46
C GLY A 24 -3.11 -6.59 -33.24
N ILE A 25 -4.23 -6.36 -32.55
CA ILE A 25 -5.40 -5.73 -33.15
C ILE A 25 -5.09 -4.23 -33.24
N HIS A 26 -4.76 -3.75 -34.44
CA HIS A 26 -4.64 -2.33 -34.71
C HIS A 26 -6.02 -1.80 -35.13
N VAL A 27 -6.70 -1.09 -34.22
CA VAL A 27 -7.95 -0.39 -34.55
C VAL A 27 -7.59 1.03 -34.98
N SER A 28 -7.47 1.25 -36.29
CA SER A 28 -7.36 2.61 -36.84
C SER A 28 -8.76 3.18 -37.00
N GLN A 29 -9.16 4.07 -36.09
CA GLN A 29 -10.38 4.86 -36.23
C GLN A 29 -9.99 6.24 -36.76
N GLU A 30 -10.21 6.50 -38.05
CA GLU A 30 -10.07 7.84 -38.63
C GLU A 30 -11.27 8.70 -38.20
N ILE A 31 -11.03 9.65 -37.30
CA ILE A 31 -12.00 10.68 -36.92
C ILE A 31 -11.88 11.83 -37.95
N PRO A 32 -12.92 12.15 -38.74
CA PRO A 32 -12.82 13.19 -39.74
C PRO A 32 -12.70 14.58 -39.12
N GLY A 33 -11.60 15.28 -39.44
CA GLY A 33 -11.62 16.72 -39.73
C GLY A 33 -12.03 17.69 -38.62
N THR A 34 -11.73 17.43 -37.34
CA THR A 34 -11.65 18.49 -36.34
C THR A 34 -10.26 18.45 -35.73
N LEU A 35 -9.46 19.49 -35.99
CA LEU A 35 -8.20 19.70 -35.26
C LEU A 35 -8.57 19.76 -33.78
N LEU A 36 -8.28 18.70 -33.03
CA LEU A 36 -8.20 18.75 -31.57
C LEU A 36 -7.08 19.73 -31.26
N GLN A 37 -7.41 21.01 -31.11
CA GLN A 37 -6.61 21.88 -30.26
C GLN A 37 -6.55 21.13 -28.93
N SER A 38 -5.38 20.59 -28.60
CA SER A 38 -5.14 20.07 -27.27
C SER A 38 -5.51 21.19 -26.33
N ASP A 39 -6.53 20.97 -25.51
CA ASP A 39 -6.85 21.91 -24.43
C ASP A 39 -5.52 22.20 -23.71
N PRO A 40 -5.21 23.48 -23.43
CA PRO A 40 -4.02 23.79 -22.66
C PRO A 40 -4.05 22.92 -21.39
N PRO A 41 -2.90 22.38 -20.95
CA PRO A 41 -2.87 21.52 -19.77
C PRO A 41 -3.62 22.24 -18.65
N VAL A 42 -4.69 21.62 -18.14
CA VAL A 42 -5.55 22.21 -17.12
C VAL A 42 -4.63 22.71 -16.00
N SER A 43 -4.51 24.02 -15.89
CA SER A 43 -3.68 24.64 -14.87
C SER A 43 -4.44 24.50 -13.57
N ILE A 44 -4.05 23.52 -12.76
CA ILE A 44 -4.61 23.35 -11.42
C ILE A 44 -4.39 24.66 -10.67
N PRO A 45 -5.46 25.36 -10.23
CA PRO A 45 -5.33 26.63 -9.51
C PRO A 45 -4.36 26.49 -8.34
N ALA A 46 -3.50 27.50 -8.14
CA ALA A 46 -2.50 27.50 -7.05
C ALA A 46 -3.13 27.33 -5.65
N GLU A 47 -4.42 27.61 -5.51
CA GLU A 47 -5.22 27.37 -4.31
C GLU A 47 -5.51 25.89 -4.06
N ILE A 48 -5.82 25.10 -5.11
CA ILE A 48 -5.91 23.63 -5.02
C ILE A 48 -4.53 23.04 -4.71
N ARG A 49 -3.46 23.64 -5.25
CA ARG A 49 -2.07 23.25 -4.94
C ARG A 49 -1.67 23.54 -3.49
N ARG A 50 -2.31 24.50 -2.82
CA ARG A 50 -1.98 24.94 -1.45
C ARG A 50 -2.69 24.15 -0.35
N GLN A 51 -3.79 23.44 -0.65
CA GLN A 51 -4.55 22.68 0.34
C GLN A 51 -4.03 21.25 0.58
N GLN A 52 -3.08 20.77 -0.22
CA GLN A 52 -2.36 19.54 0.07
C GLN A 52 -1.07 19.91 0.78
N GLY A 53 -1.07 19.89 2.11
CA GLY A 53 0.16 19.74 2.85
C GLY A 53 0.89 18.54 2.26
N GLY A 54 2.05 18.77 1.65
CA GLY A 54 2.79 17.72 0.97
C GLY A 54 3.13 16.58 1.93
N LEU A 55 3.40 15.39 1.39
CA LEU A 55 3.87 14.28 2.22
C LEU A 55 5.13 14.72 3.00
N PRO A 56 5.21 14.46 4.31
CA PRO A 56 6.34 14.87 5.14
C PRO A 56 7.64 14.16 4.75
N ALA A 57 7.55 12.98 4.12
CA ALA A 57 8.66 12.21 3.59
C ALA A 57 8.16 11.24 2.48
N GLY A 58 9.08 10.60 1.77
CA GLY A 58 8.76 9.45 0.91
C GLY A 58 8.43 8.21 1.74
N PHE A 59 7.60 7.30 1.22
CA PHE A 59 7.33 6.03 1.90
C PHE A 59 8.63 5.23 2.08
N GLY A 60 8.85 4.68 3.27
CA GLY A 60 10.08 3.98 3.62
C GLY A 60 11.23 4.88 4.09
N ALA A 61 11.09 6.22 4.01
CA ALA A 61 12.14 7.13 4.47
C ALA A 61 12.15 7.28 6.01
N PRO A 62 13.31 7.50 6.64
CA PRO A 62 13.40 7.80 8.06
C PRO A 62 12.62 9.07 8.43
N LEU A 63 11.77 8.99 9.47
CA LEU A 63 11.01 10.13 9.98
C LEU A 63 10.71 9.96 11.47
N GLN A 64 11.06 10.98 12.26
CA GLN A 64 10.78 11.08 13.71
C GLN A 64 11.04 9.78 14.52
N GLY A 65 12.18 9.13 14.30
CA GLY A 65 12.58 7.94 15.06
C GLY A 65 12.05 6.61 14.51
N GLY A 66 11.37 6.63 13.36
CA GLY A 66 10.93 5.42 12.67
C GLY A 66 10.99 5.59 11.15
N ILE A 67 10.14 4.82 10.46
CA ILE A 67 10.00 4.78 9.01
C ILE A 67 8.64 5.39 8.65
N TYR A 68 8.61 6.40 7.79
CA TYR A 68 7.34 6.95 7.32
C TYR A 68 6.61 5.94 6.43
N VAL A 69 5.41 5.56 6.83
CA VAL A 69 4.60 4.54 6.12
C VAL A 69 3.33 5.09 5.50
N GLY A 70 3.11 6.39 5.62
CA GLY A 70 2.16 7.13 4.79
C GLY A 70 1.04 7.84 5.54
N PRO A 71 0.16 8.53 4.80
CA PRO A 71 -1.02 9.17 5.36
C PRO A 71 -2.11 8.14 5.65
N HIS A 72 -2.93 8.43 6.66
CA HIS A 72 -4.13 7.68 6.98
C HIS A 72 -5.22 8.65 7.45
N TRP A 73 -6.48 8.37 7.12
CA TRP A 73 -7.61 9.19 7.57
C TRP A 73 -8.24 8.53 8.79
N GLU A 74 -8.24 9.25 9.92
CA GLU A 74 -8.83 8.80 11.19
C GLU A 74 -9.76 9.89 11.71
N ASP A 75 -11.01 9.55 12.00
CA ASP A 75 -12.00 10.46 12.62
C ASP A 75 -12.09 11.84 11.94
N GLY A 76 -12.04 11.86 10.60
CA GLY A 76 -12.09 13.09 9.80
C GLY A 76 -10.81 13.92 9.80
N LYS A 77 -9.69 13.37 10.28
CA LYS A 77 -8.37 14.02 10.29
C LYS A 77 -7.36 13.21 9.50
N LEU A 78 -6.52 13.92 8.75
CA LEU A 78 -5.36 13.32 8.13
C LEU A 78 -4.27 13.14 9.20
N VAL A 79 -3.87 11.90 9.44
CA VAL A 79 -2.71 11.55 10.28
C VAL A 79 -1.61 10.97 9.41
N HIS A 80 -0.38 11.06 9.91
CA HIS A 80 0.80 10.49 9.30
C HIS A 80 1.31 9.35 10.17
N LEU A 81 1.41 8.16 9.59
CA LEU A 81 1.85 6.94 10.25
C LEU A 81 3.35 6.74 10.11
N ILE A 82 3.97 6.29 11.19
CA ILE A 82 5.39 5.93 11.27
C ILE A 82 5.47 4.51 11.86
N ALA A 83 6.13 3.59 11.18
CA ALA A 83 6.45 2.28 11.72
C ALA A 83 7.80 2.31 12.45
N SER A 84 8.00 1.44 13.43
CA SER A 84 9.30 1.22 14.07
C SER A 84 10.32 0.75 13.04
N THR A 85 11.61 1.02 13.30
CA THR A 85 12.70 0.44 12.52
C THR A 85 12.87 -1.05 12.82
N GLU A 86 12.56 -1.46 14.05
CA GLU A 86 12.72 -2.84 14.54
C GLU A 86 11.42 -3.64 14.44
N ASP A 87 11.54 -4.92 14.12
CA ASP A 87 10.50 -5.94 14.28
C ASP A 87 10.73 -6.58 15.65
N LEU A 88 9.70 -6.60 16.52
CA LEU A 88 9.84 -7.07 17.89
C LEU A 88 9.64 -8.59 18.02
N GLY A 89 9.73 -9.32 16.91
CA GLY A 89 9.56 -10.76 16.84
C GLY A 89 8.09 -11.19 16.87
N GLU A 90 7.90 -12.51 16.90
CA GLU A 90 6.60 -13.16 17.00
C GLU A 90 6.21 -13.30 18.48
N GLN A 91 4.99 -12.88 18.81
CA GLN A 91 4.45 -12.91 20.17
C GLN A 91 2.95 -13.19 20.13
N ASP A 92 2.38 -13.69 21.24
CA ASP A 92 0.93 -13.72 21.41
C ASP A 92 0.33 -12.30 21.42
N TRP A 93 -0.98 -12.21 21.20
CA TRP A 93 -1.63 -10.93 20.96
C TRP A 93 -1.62 -9.97 22.16
N GLU A 94 -1.65 -10.49 23.38
CA GLU A 94 -1.60 -9.66 24.59
C GLU A 94 -0.19 -9.12 24.80
N ASN A 95 0.82 -9.97 24.63
CA ASN A 95 2.22 -9.58 24.69
C ASN A 95 2.58 -8.63 23.54
N ALA A 96 2.04 -8.82 22.34
CA ALA A 96 2.23 -7.92 21.20
C ALA A 96 1.76 -6.49 21.49
N LYS A 97 0.54 -6.34 22.04
CA LYS A 97 0.02 -5.03 22.46
C LYS A 97 0.92 -4.38 23.51
N LYS A 98 1.34 -5.15 24.51
CA LYS A 98 2.21 -4.67 25.58
C LYS A 98 3.57 -4.23 25.02
N ALA A 99 4.25 -5.11 24.28
CA ALA A 99 5.55 -4.84 23.67
C ALA A 99 5.53 -3.59 22.78
N ALA A 100 4.48 -3.43 21.96
CA ALA A 100 4.34 -2.24 21.13
C ALA A 100 4.17 -0.95 21.96
N SER A 101 3.39 -0.99 23.05
CA SER A 101 3.22 0.17 23.95
C SER A 101 4.45 0.47 24.81
N GLU A 102 5.29 -0.53 25.09
CA GLU A 102 6.52 -0.42 25.88
C GLU A 102 7.73 -0.09 25.01
N TYR A 103 7.63 -0.21 23.69
CA TYR A 103 8.71 0.13 22.76
C TYR A 103 9.15 1.60 22.91
N ARG A 104 10.46 1.84 22.88
CA ARG A 104 11.07 3.17 23.07
C ARG A 104 12.06 3.54 21.95
N GLY A 105 11.90 2.96 20.76
CA GLY A 105 12.75 3.29 19.62
C GLY A 105 12.68 4.77 19.24
N GLY A 106 13.80 5.31 18.78
CA GLY A 106 13.91 6.68 18.27
C GLY A 106 13.58 7.78 19.30
N ASP A 107 13.79 7.52 20.60
CA ASP A 107 13.47 8.40 21.72
C ASP A 107 11.99 8.82 21.78
N ARG A 108 11.09 7.92 21.35
CA ARG A 108 9.64 8.11 21.35
C ARG A 108 8.94 7.13 22.30
N SER A 109 7.78 7.52 22.81
CA SER A 109 7.00 6.76 23.79
C SER A 109 5.52 6.60 23.42
N ASP A 110 5.11 7.12 22.27
CA ASP A 110 3.74 7.10 21.73
C ASP A 110 3.54 5.96 20.71
N TRP A 111 4.26 4.87 20.89
CA TRP A 111 4.16 3.66 20.07
C TRP A 111 2.94 2.83 20.46
N PHE A 112 2.32 2.18 19.48
CA PHE A 112 1.15 1.33 19.63
C PHE A 112 1.16 0.18 18.62
N LEU A 113 0.41 -0.88 18.88
CA LEU A 113 0.18 -1.93 17.89
C LEU A 113 -0.85 -1.42 16.87
N PRO A 114 -0.56 -1.40 15.55
CA PRO A 114 -1.44 -0.79 14.55
C PRO A 114 -2.77 -1.51 14.41
N THR A 115 -3.81 -0.80 13.95
CA THR A 115 -5.08 -1.44 13.59
C THR A 115 -4.96 -2.24 12.29
N ARG A 116 -5.92 -3.11 12.03
CA ARG A 116 -6.01 -3.87 10.78
C ARG A 116 -6.00 -2.96 9.57
N GLU A 117 -6.80 -1.89 9.59
CA GLU A 117 -6.93 -0.93 8.50
C GLU A 117 -5.59 -0.21 8.21
N GLN A 118 -4.85 0.13 9.25
CA GLN A 118 -3.52 0.73 9.13
C GLN A 118 -2.50 -0.25 8.53
N LEU A 119 -2.55 -1.54 8.91
CA LEU A 119 -1.67 -2.55 8.32
C LEU A 119 -2.00 -2.81 6.85
N GLU A 120 -3.27 -2.93 6.50
CA GLU A 120 -3.71 -3.14 5.10
C GLU A 120 -3.22 -2.01 4.19
N ILE A 121 -3.40 -0.76 4.59
CA ILE A 121 -2.98 0.39 3.76
C ILE A 121 -1.45 0.48 3.64
N VAL A 122 -0.73 0.23 4.74
CA VAL A 122 0.74 0.27 4.75
C VAL A 122 1.34 -0.88 3.96
N ARG A 123 0.71 -2.05 3.95
CA ARG A 123 1.12 -3.17 3.09
C ARG A 123 1.05 -2.80 1.61
N ILE A 124 0.16 -1.90 1.19
CA ILE A 124 0.07 -1.48 -0.23
C ILE A 124 1.25 -0.57 -0.61
N TYR A 125 1.63 0.39 0.24
CA TYR A 125 2.60 1.44 -0.14
C TYR A 125 4.02 1.23 0.38
N ALA A 126 4.21 0.46 1.45
CA ALA A 126 5.50 0.30 2.13
C ALA A 126 5.85 -1.16 2.45
N GLN A 127 5.31 -2.12 1.68
CA GLN A 127 5.57 -3.56 1.85
C GLN A 127 7.06 -3.90 2.00
N ALA A 128 7.91 -3.25 1.21
CA ALA A 128 9.36 -3.50 1.18
C ALA A 128 10.08 -3.12 2.49
N SER A 129 9.42 -2.37 3.38
CA SER A 129 9.97 -1.97 4.69
C SER A 129 9.59 -2.93 5.83
N PHE A 130 8.97 -4.06 5.52
CA PHE A 130 8.44 -5.02 6.50
C PHE A 130 8.95 -6.42 6.22
N GLU A 131 9.13 -7.19 7.29
CA GLU A 131 9.40 -8.61 7.17
C GLU A 131 8.20 -9.35 6.57
N LYS A 132 8.49 -10.33 5.72
CA LYS A 132 7.47 -11.24 5.19
C LYS A 132 6.89 -12.07 6.34
N GLY A 133 5.58 -12.22 6.36
CA GLY A 133 4.90 -12.88 7.46
C GLY A 133 3.57 -12.23 7.80
N TYR A 134 2.85 -12.85 8.73
CA TYR A 134 1.68 -12.26 9.36
C TYR A 134 2.14 -11.29 10.45
N HIS A 135 1.56 -10.10 10.43
CA HIS A 135 1.74 -9.09 11.46
C HIS A 135 0.45 -8.94 12.25
N TRP A 136 0.57 -8.91 13.57
CA TRP A 136 -0.55 -8.67 14.46
C TRP A 136 -1.11 -7.25 14.27
N SER A 137 -2.43 -7.14 14.20
CA SER A 137 -3.12 -5.87 14.43
C SER A 137 -3.67 -5.80 15.86
N ALA A 138 -3.92 -4.59 16.36
CA ALA A 138 -4.67 -4.36 17.60
C ALA A 138 -6.18 -4.55 17.46
N THR A 139 -6.69 -4.89 16.28
CA THR A 139 -8.13 -5.05 16.03
C THR A 139 -8.59 -6.43 16.51
N PRO A 140 -9.45 -6.54 17.54
CA PRO A 140 -10.00 -7.82 17.98
C PRO A 140 -11.02 -8.39 16.98
N CYS A 141 -11.21 -9.71 17.01
CA CYS A 141 -12.33 -10.38 16.36
C CYS A 141 -13.02 -11.32 17.37
N GLY A 142 -14.22 -10.93 17.84
CA GLY A 142 -14.91 -11.69 18.89
C GLY A 142 -14.13 -11.76 20.21
N SER A 143 -14.36 -12.83 20.99
CA SER A 143 -13.73 -13.06 22.30
C SER A 143 -12.31 -13.60 22.21
N ASP A 144 -12.04 -14.48 21.25
CA ASP A 144 -10.85 -15.33 21.26
C ASP A 144 -9.87 -15.05 20.12
N PHE A 145 -10.28 -14.24 19.14
CA PHE A 145 -9.50 -13.96 17.93
C PHE A 145 -9.07 -12.50 17.85
N ALA A 146 -8.08 -12.26 16.99
CA ALA A 146 -7.64 -10.95 16.54
C ALA A 146 -7.25 -11.01 15.06
N TRP A 147 -7.21 -9.85 14.40
CA TRP A 147 -6.87 -9.75 12.98
C TRP A 147 -5.36 -9.69 12.75
N VAL A 148 -4.91 -10.34 11.68
CA VAL A 148 -3.53 -10.27 11.15
C VAL A 148 -3.55 -9.84 9.69
N VAL A 149 -2.43 -9.28 9.23
CA VAL A 149 -2.21 -8.96 7.81
C VAL A 149 -0.92 -9.59 7.32
N TYR A 150 -0.96 -10.28 6.18
CA TYR A 150 0.18 -10.96 5.58
C TYR A 150 0.97 -10.06 4.62
N PHE A 151 2.21 -9.75 4.97
CA PHE A 151 3.05 -8.80 4.23
C PHE A 151 3.77 -9.37 3.00
N GLU A 152 3.40 -10.56 2.51
CA GLU A 152 3.88 -11.09 1.22
C GLU A 152 2.76 -11.11 0.17
N PHE A 153 1.65 -11.80 0.43
CA PHE A 153 0.53 -11.91 -0.53
C PHE A 153 -0.70 -11.06 -0.19
N GLY A 154 -0.72 -10.37 0.96
CA GLY A 154 -1.82 -9.46 1.32
C GLY A 154 -3.06 -10.14 1.89
N PHE A 155 -2.95 -11.39 2.36
CA PHE A 155 -4.04 -12.05 3.10
C PHE A 155 -4.37 -11.28 4.38
N VAL A 156 -5.66 -11.25 4.72
CA VAL A 156 -6.20 -10.63 5.93
C VAL A 156 -7.07 -11.68 6.60
N ASP A 157 -6.63 -12.14 7.75
CA ASP A 157 -7.19 -13.31 8.42
C ASP A 157 -7.40 -13.04 9.91
N THR A 158 -8.08 -13.95 10.58
CA THR A 158 -8.25 -13.94 12.04
C THR A 158 -7.65 -15.20 12.64
N TYR A 159 -6.90 -15.04 13.73
CA TYR A 159 -6.25 -16.14 14.44
C TYR A 159 -6.48 -16.03 15.95
N PHE A 160 -6.22 -17.11 16.67
CA PHE A 160 -6.41 -17.13 18.11
C PHE A 160 -5.41 -16.18 18.76
N ARG A 161 -5.82 -15.51 19.84
CA ARG A 161 -4.95 -14.54 20.55
C ARG A 161 -3.71 -15.16 21.19
N TYR A 162 -3.66 -16.48 21.32
CA TYR A 162 -2.50 -17.23 21.80
C TYR A 162 -1.55 -17.67 20.67
N ASP A 163 -1.93 -17.49 19.40
CA ASP A 163 -1.02 -17.73 18.28
C ASP A 163 0.05 -16.61 18.25
N GLU A 164 1.23 -16.92 17.72
CA GLU A 164 2.35 -15.98 17.71
C GLU A 164 2.55 -15.39 16.31
N PHE A 165 2.52 -14.06 16.20
CA PHE A 165 2.77 -13.34 14.95
C PHE A 165 3.59 -12.08 15.18
N ARG A 166 4.14 -11.53 14.09
CA ARG A 166 5.11 -10.43 14.13
C ARG A 166 4.50 -9.18 14.73
N VAL A 167 5.32 -8.47 15.50
CA VAL A 167 4.95 -7.24 16.19
C VAL A 167 5.74 -6.08 15.60
N ARG A 168 5.04 -5.19 14.89
CA ARG A 168 5.60 -3.96 14.35
C ARG A 168 4.90 -2.73 14.97
N PRO A 169 5.52 -2.08 15.98
CA PRO A 169 4.97 -0.87 16.58
C PRO A 169 4.82 0.29 15.58
N PHE A 170 3.71 1.01 15.68
CA PHE A 170 3.42 2.21 14.90
C PHE A 170 3.29 3.41 15.85
N ARG A 171 3.52 4.61 15.32
CA ARG A 171 3.17 5.88 15.95
C ARG A 171 2.53 6.79 14.91
N ARG A 172 1.87 7.86 15.35
CA ARG A 172 1.20 8.80 14.43
C ARG A 172 1.30 10.25 14.90
N PHE A 173 1.21 11.18 13.96
CA PHE A 173 1.08 12.61 14.24
C PHE A 173 0.12 13.28 13.26
N ILE A 174 -0.44 14.42 13.65
CA ILE A 174 -1.26 15.27 12.79
C ILE A 174 -0.36 16.36 12.22
N ALA A 175 -0.48 16.64 10.91
CA ALA A 175 0.18 17.75 10.24
C ALA A 175 -0.71 19.00 10.20
#